data_AF-A0A9C9ELR5-F1
#
_entry.id   AF-A0A9C9ELR5-F1
#
_cell.length_a   1.000
_cell.length_b   1.000
_cell.length_c   1.000
_cell.angle_alpha   90.00
_cell.angle_beta   90.00
_cell.angle_gamma   90.00
#
_symmetry.space_group_name_H-M   'P 1'
#
loop_
_entity.id
_entity.type
_entity.pdbx_description
1 polymer ?
#
loop_
_entity_poly.entity_id
_entity_poly.type
_entity_poly.pdbx_seq_one_letter_code
_entity_poly.pdbx_strand_id
1 'polypeptide(L)'
;MFILLVFLLAIDPRYHTAAEVAAELDSIAQHHPDITLLDTIGYSTQDSLLILAMKISDNAGEDEDEPEVLYVACHHAEELLGVEICMYMINDLIENYNIDSLHTYWVNNREIWIVPLLNPEGHTVVMRGIDTTWRKNKHDNNHNGIFDLDYDGVDPNRNYDFHWAEGGNNNPASEYYRGEKPFSEKENQALKALCEAHSFVFCNTYHSARTGLGEVVYFPWVWSGGYSPDFPVIRSVADSMSKLIINDAGNGHYTALPGEGLDGKARNWLYAVCGTFTFCVEVSTTTIQPGWMVDDICQRNLVGAYYLLERMNYAAVTGITYDAETGEPLSAEVIIDGYYDPDLPPRRSDSCHGRFLRILSPGSYNITIKKPGYEPEYLQGVEVTSDKTTELDIPLKKIENSFHLNNDNDTIIIYPNPTRNRPLTIRIKDPVLFQSLRIYDVCGRVLKNFNQPINTSLCWTGDDDLNRQAGSGIYYIVGEYSDTEESSVRRAVGKIILLD
;
A
#
# COMPACT_ATOMS: atom_id res chain seq x y z
N MET A 1 -47.71 -21.76 33.09
CA MET A 1 -46.88 -22.24 31.97
C MET A 1 -46.47 -21.01 31.16
N PHE A 2 -45.37 -20.37 31.55
CA PHE A 2 -44.79 -19.28 30.78
C PHE A 2 -43.91 -19.92 29.72
N ILE A 3 -44.32 -19.83 28.46
CA ILE A 3 -43.46 -20.15 27.32
C ILE A 3 -42.49 -18.98 27.22
N LEU A 4 -41.26 -19.19 27.71
CA LEU A 4 -40.14 -18.30 27.44
C LEU A 4 -39.81 -18.51 25.95
N LEU A 5 -40.28 -17.61 25.08
CA LEU A 5 -39.81 -17.52 23.71
C LEU A 5 -38.35 -17.06 23.77
N VAL A 6 -37.42 -18.01 23.71
CA VAL A 6 -36.04 -17.72 23.35
C VAL A 6 -36.08 -17.40 21.86
N PHE A 7 -36.22 -16.12 21.52
CA PHE A 7 -35.78 -15.65 20.21
C PHE A 7 -34.26 -15.84 20.20
N LEU A 8 -33.77 -16.87 19.52
CA LEU A 8 -32.46 -16.76 18.89
C LEU A 8 -32.56 -15.50 18.03
N LEU A 9 -31.86 -14.44 18.40
CA LEU A 9 -31.68 -13.26 17.57
C LEU A 9 -30.86 -13.72 16.36
N ALA A 10 -31.53 -14.29 15.37
CA ALA A 10 -30.92 -14.55 14.08
C ALA A 10 -30.48 -13.20 13.50
N ILE A 11 -29.27 -13.17 12.93
CA ILE A 11 -28.82 -12.02 12.15
C ILE A 11 -29.83 -11.79 11.02
N ASP A 12 -30.17 -10.52 10.77
CA ASP A 12 -31.13 -10.15 9.73
C ASP A 12 -30.65 -10.69 8.37
N PRO A 13 -31.51 -11.29 7.55
CA PRO A 13 -31.11 -11.91 6.28
C PRO A 13 -30.61 -10.90 5.24
N ARG A 14 -30.68 -9.59 5.51
CA ARG A 14 -30.01 -8.58 4.68
C ARG A 14 -28.49 -8.58 4.82
N TYR A 15 -27.95 -9.13 5.91
CA TYR A 15 -26.49 -9.26 6.04
C TYR A 15 -26.02 -10.51 5.31
N HIS A 16 -25.10 -10.32 4.36
CA HIS A 16 -24.55 -11.40 3.55
C HIS A 16 -23.61 -12.28 4.38
N THR A 17 -23.78 -13.59 4.26
CA THR A 17 -22.75 -14.55 4.68
C THR A 17 -21.55 -14.49 3.74
N ALA A 18 -20.39 -15.00 4.17
CA ALA A 18 -19.20 -15.07 3.33
C ALA A 18 -19.44 -15.82 2.00
N ALA A 19 -20.30 -16.84 2.02
CA ALA A 19 -20.67 -17.59 0.83
C ALA A 19 -21.57 -16.80 -0.11
N GLU A 20 -22.49 -15.99 0.41
CA GLU A 20 -23.36 -15.13 -0.40
C GLU A 20 -22.56 -13.98 -1.03
N VAL A 21 -21.64 -13.34 -0.28
CA VAL A 21 -20.70 -12.35 -0.84
C VAL A 21 -19.93 -12.96 -2.01
N ALA A 22 -19.30 -14.13 -1.82
CA ALA A 22 -18.52 -14.77 -2.88
C ALA A 22 -19.37 -15.15 -4.11
N ALA A 23 -20.58 -15.68 -3.90
CA ALA A 23 -21.48 -16.07 -4.98
C ALA A 23 -22.01 -14.87 -5.78
N GLU A 24 -22.32 -13.76 -5.10
CA GLU A 24 -22.78 -12.54 -5.75
C GLU A 24 -21.67 -11.87 -6.55
N LEU A 25 -20.47 -11.73 -5.99
CA LEU A 25 -19.32 -11.18 -6.72
C LEU A 25 -18.97 -12.02 -7.96
N ASP A 26 -18.97 -13.35 -7.85
CA ASP A 26 -18.75 -14.25 -8.99
C ASP A 26 -19.84 -14.09 -10.06
N SER A 27 -21.11 -14.00 -9.64
CA SER A 27 -22.22 -13.73 -10.56
C SER A 27 -22.05 -12.40 -11.27
N ILE A 28 -21.70 -11.34 -10.53
CA ILE A 28 -21.49 -10.00 -11.10
C ILE A 28 -20.37 -10.03 -12.15
N ALA A 29 -19.21 -10.61 -11.81
CA ALA A 29 -18.07 -10.70 -12.72
C ALA A 29 -18.39 -11.48 -14.01
N GLN A 30 -19.22 -12.52 -13.91
CA GLN A 30 -19.65 -13.30 -15.08
C GLN A 30 -20.61 -12.54 -15.99
N HIS A 31 -21.46 -11.66 -15.43
CA HIS A 31 -22.47 -10.92 -16.19
C HIS A 31 -21.96 -9.56 -16.70
N HIS A 32 -20.92 -9.00 -16.07
CA HIS A 32 -20.35 -7.69 -16.43
C HIS A 32 -18.82 -7.74 -16.66
N PRO A 33 -18.28 -8.72 -17.41
CA PRO A 33 -16.83 -8.94 -17.52
C PRO A 33 -16.09 -7.80 -18.23
N ASP A 34 -16.80 -6.98 -19.03
CA ASP A 34 -16.19 -5.84 -19.72
C ASP A 34 -15.81 -4.72 -18.76
N ILE A 35 -16.46 -4.62 -17.60
CA ILE A 35 -16.24 -3.55 -16.63
C ILE A 35 -15.86 -4.03 -15.23
N THR A 36 -15.64 -5.34 -15.06
CA THR A 36 -15.32 -5.93 -13.76
C THR A 36 -14.18 -6.94 -13.86
N LEU A 37 -13.33 -6.95 -12.84
CA LEU A 37 -12.34 -7.99 -12.60
C LEU A 37 -12.46 -8.43 -11.13
N LEU A 38 -12.79 -9.70 -10.92
CA LEU A 38 -12.82 -10.31 -9.60
C LEU A 38 -11.50 -11.03 -9.33
N ASP A 39 -10.74 -10.53 -8.36
CA ASP A 39 -9.48 -11.12 -7.92
C ASP A 39 -9.61 -11.81 -6.56
N THR A 40 -8.88 -12.92 -6.39
CA THR A 40 -8.68 -13.56 -5.10
C THR A 40 -7.35 -13.07 -4.52
N ILE A 41 -7.41 -11.98 -3.76
CA ILE A 41 -6.22 -11.33 -3.20
C ILE A 41 -5.58 -12.13 -2.06
N GLY A 42 -6.28 -13.14 -1.53
CA GLY A 42 -5.73 -14.04 -0.52
C GLY A 42 -6.75 -15.01 0.07
N TYR A 43 -6.34 -15.64 1.17
CA TYR A 43 -7.14 -16.58 1.92
C TYR A 43 -7.01 -16.30 3.42
N SER A 44 -8.09 -16.55 4.17
CA SER A 44 -8.10 -16.40 5.62
C SER A 44 -7.09 -17.31 6.32
N THR A 45 -6.68 -16.91 7.52
CA THR A 45 -5.56 -17.54 8.21
C THR A 45 -5.83 -19.00 8.60
N GLN A 46 -6.97 -19.26 9.26
CA GLN A 46 -7.30 -20.55 9.85
C GLN A 46 -8.16 -21.41 8.91
N ASP A 47 -9.22 -20.85 8.35
CA ASP A 47 -10.24 -21.61 7.60
C ASP A 47 -9.98 -21.63 6.08
N SER A 48 -8.98 -20.89 5.58
CA SER A 48 -8.65 -20.76 4.16
C SER A 48 -9.83 -20.29 3.30
N LEU A 49 -10.67 -19.40 3.83
CA LEU A 49 -11.76 -18.78 3.09
C LEU A 49 -11.23 -17.70 2.14
N LEU A 50 -11.88 -17.52 0.99
CA LEU A 50 -11.47 -16.54 -0.01
C LEU A 50 -11.57 -15.11 0.52
N ILE A 51 -10.56 -14.30 0.20
CA ILE A 51 -10.60 -12.85 0.34
C ILE A 51 -10.62 -12.30 -1.07
N LEU A 52 -11.74 -11.66 -1.43
CA LEU A 52 -12.04 -11.24 -2.79
C LEU A 52 -11.97 -9.72 -2.90
N ALA A 53 -11.44 -9.24 -4.03
CA ALA A 53 -11.46 -7.85 -4.43
C ALA A 53 -12.15 -7.71 -5.79
N MET A 54 -13.09 -6.79 -5.92
CA MET A 54 -13.72 -6.42 -7.18
C MET A 54 -13.09 -5.12 -7.67
N LYS A 55 -12.42 -5.15 -8.84
CA LYS A 55 -12.06 -3.96 -9.61
C LYS A 55 -13.22 -3.64 -10.55
N ILE A 56 -13.63 -2.37 -10.58
CA ILE A 56 -14.61 -1.82 -11.53
C ILE A 56 -13.92 -0.68 -12.29
N SER A 57 -13.85 -0.81 -13.62
CA SER A 57 -13.23 0.13 -14.58
C SER A 57 -13.68 -0.28 -15.99
N ASP A 58 -13.74 0.63 -16.96
CA ASP A 58 -14.15 0.31 -18.33
C ASP A 58 -13.20 -0.60 -19.09
N ASN A 59 -11.94 -0.75 -18.65
CA ASN A 59 -11.03 -1.82 -19.09
C ASN A 59 -10.46 -2.58 -17.90
N ALA A 60 -11.34 -3.16 -17.07
CA ALA A 60 -10.97 -3.83 -15.81
C ALA A 60 -9.87 -4.92 -15.92
N GLY A 61 -9.63 -5.49 -17.10
CA GLY A 61 -8.58 -6.49 -17.34
C GLY A 61 -7.19 -5.93 -17.65
N GLU A 62 -7.05 -4.62 -17.81
CA GLU A 62 -5.79 -3.93 -18.09
C GLU A 62 -5.41 -3.02 -16.90
N ASP A 63 -4.12 -2.70 -16.79
CA ASP A 63 -3.59 -1.70 -15.85
C ASP A 63 -3.51 -0.39 -16.64
N GLU A 64 -4.40 0.56 -16.33
CA GLU A 64 -4.52 1.82 -17.06
C GLU A 64 -3.89 2.99 -16.31
N ASP A 65 -3.57 4.05 -17.04
CA ASP A 65 -3.02 5.28 -16.47
C ASP A 65 -4.11 6.14 -15.78
N GLU A 66 -4.81 5.54 -14.81
CA GLU A 66 -5.98 6.09 -14.15
C GLU A 66 -5.83 6.15 -12.62
N PRO A 67 -6.43 7.15 -11.96
CA PRO A 67 -6.44 7.21 -10.50
C PRO A 67 -7.21 6.05 -9.87
N GLU A 68 -6.58 5.40 -8.90
CA GLU A 68 -7.17 4.27 -8.18
C GLU A 68 -7.74 4.67 -6.81
N VAL A 69 -8.85 4.04 -6.42
CA VAL A 69 -9.46 4.17 -5.09
C VAL A 69 -9.75 2.81 -4.48
N LEU A 70 -9.65 2.70 -3.15
CA LEU A 70 -9.88 1.46 -2.43
C LEU A 70 -10.98 1.57 -1.36
N TYR A 71 -11.92 0.65 -1.36
CA TYR A 71 -12.92 0.48 -0.29
C TYR A 71 -12.71 -0.88 0.36
N VAL A 72 -12.57 -0.90 1.70
CA VAL A 72 -12.36 -2.14 2.46
C VAL A 72 -13.36 -2.20 3.60
N ALA A 73 -13.91 -3.38 3.84
CA ALA A 73 -14.80 -3.64 4.95
C ALA A 73 -14.42 -4.90 5.72
N CYS A 74 -14.99 -5.02 6.92
CA CYS A 74 -14.86 -6.17 7.80
C CYS A 74 -13.41 -6.50 8.16
N HIS A 75 -12.64 -5.49 8.60
CA HIS A 75 -11.46 -5.78 9.42
C HIS A 75 -11.87 -6.45 10.73
N HIS A 76 -12.95 -5.96 11.36
CA HIS A 76 -13.56 -6.61 12.51
C HIS A 76 -14.81 -7.39 12.10
N ALA A 77 -14.96 -8.56 12.69
CA ALA A 77 -15.96 -9.55 12.30
C ALA A 77 -17.41 -9.16 12.64
N GLU A 78 -17.62 -8.37 13.69
CA GLU A 78 -18.95 -7.97 14.15
C GLU A 78 -19.51 -6.75 13.42
N GLU A 79 -18.70 -6.09 12.59
CA GLU A 79 -19.02 -4.81 11.92
C GLU A 79 -19.64 -5.07 10.53
N LEU A 80 -20.80 -5.73 10.52
CA LEU A 80 -21.43 -6.31 9.32
C LEU A 80 -21.83 -5.27 8.27
N LEU A 81 -22.22 -4.06 8.68
CA LEU A 81 -22.75 -3.05 7.78
C LEU A 81 -21.74 -2.51 6.76
N GLY A 82 -20.44 -2.55 7.09
CA GLY A 82 -19.39 -2.21 6.13
C GLY A 82 -19.41 -3.14 4.91
N VAL A 83 -19.67 -4.43 5.13
CA VAL A 83 -19.79 -5.43 4.05
C VAL A 83 -20.93 -5.03 3.12
N GLU A 84 -22.08 -4.68 3.70
CA GLU A 84 -23.27 -4.28 2.95
C GLU A 84 -23.07 -2.98 2.17
N ILE A 85 -22.36 -2.01 2.73
CA ILE A 85 -22.02 -0.77 2.00
C ILE A 85 -21.19 -1.09 0.75
N CYS A 86 -20.19 -1.97 0.88
CA CYS A 86 -19.37 -2.40 -0.25
C CYS A 86 -20.20 -3.18 -1.30
N MET A 87 -21.06 -4.11 -0.88
CA MET A 87 -21.92 -4.87 -1.80
C MET A 87 -22.93 -3.95 -2.51
N TYR A 88 -23.52 -3.00 -1.79
CA TYR A 88 -24.42 -2.00 -2.36
C TYR A 88 -23.70 -1.11 -3.37
N MET A 89 -22.47 -0.68 -3.06
CA MET A 89 -21.64 0.13 -3.98
C MET A 89 -21.34 -0.59 -5.29
N ILE A 90 -20.99 -1.88 -5.22
CA ILE A 90 -20.69 -2.68 -6.41
C ILE A 90 -21.92 -2.76 -7.31
N ASN A 91 -23.09 -3.10 -6.75
CA ASN A 91 -24.33 -3.17 -7.52
C ASN A 91 -24.71 -1.80 -8.09
N ASP A 92 -24.64 -0.73 -7.31
CA ASP A 92 -25.03 0.62 -7.74
C ASP A 92 -24.16 1.15 -8.89
N LEU A 93 -22.84 0.93 -8.84
CA LEU A 93 -21.93 1.28 -9.94
C LEU A 93 -22.27 0.53 -11.24
N ILE A 94 -22.59 -0.75 -11.13
CA ILE A 94 -22.85 -1.62 -12.28
C ILE A 94 -24.22 -1.35 -12.89
N GLU A 95 -25.26 -1.24 -12.05
CA GLU A 95 -26.63 -1.00 -12.49
C GLU A 95 -26.79 0.37 -13.15
N ASN A 96 -26.00 1.37 -12.75
CA ASN A 96 -26.07 2.72 -13.29
C ASN A 96 -25.04 2.99 -14.41
N TYR A 97 -24.14 2.07 -14.71
CA TYR A 97 -23.19 2.21 -15.81
C TYR A 97 -23.92 2.30 -17.16
N ASN A 98 -23.56 3.29 -17.98
CA ASN A 98 -24.27 3.68 -19.21
C ASN A 98 -25.73 4.16 -19.03
N ILE A 99 -26.20 4.36 -17.79
CA ILE A 99 -27.51 4.92 -17.47
C ILE A 99 -27.36 6.32 -16.87
N ASP A 100 -26.54 6.45 -15.85
CA ASP A 100 -26.20 7.72 -15.22
C ASP A 100 -24.82 8.22 -15.70
N SER A 101 -24.74 9.51 -16.03
CA SER A 101 -23.52 10.08 -16.59
C SER A 101 -22.36 10.17 -15.60
N LEU A 102 -22.64 10.31 -14.30
CA LEU A 102 -21.58 10.36 -13.29
C LEU A 102 -21.02 8.96 -13.03
N HIS A 103 -21.88 7.95 -12.88
CA HIS A 103 -21.44 6.57 -12.71
C HIS A 103 -20.63 6.11 -13.92
N THR A 104 -21.10 6.41 -15.13
CA THR A 104 -20.36 6.13 -16.37
C THR A 104 -19.01 6.84 -16.39
N TYR A 105 -18.97 8.11 -15.98
CA TYR A 105 -17.72 8.86 -15.91
C TYR A 105 -16.73 8.24 -14.90
N TRP A 106 -17.19 7.84 -13.71
CA TRP A 106 -16.33 7.21 -12.72
C TRP A 106 -15.76 5.89 -13.20
N VAL A 107 -16.59 5.00 -13.76
CA VAL A 107 -16.13 3.72 -14.30
C VAL A 107 -15.15 3.90 -15.47
N ASN A 108 -15.34 4.92 -16.31
CA ASN A 108 -14.48 5.17 -17.47
C ASN A 108 -13.18 5.94 -17.19
N ASN A 109 -12.94 6.37 -15.95
CA ASN A 109 -11.82 7.26 -15.64
C ASN A 109 -11.14 6.90 -14.31
N ARG A 110 -11.48 5.77 -13.70
CA ARG A 110 -10.97 5.32 -12.39
C ARG A 110 -10.87 3.81 -12.36
N GLU A 111 -9.89 3.35 -11.60
CA GLU A 111 -9.91 1.98 -11.08
C GLU A 111 -10.51 1.97 -9.67
N ILE A 112 -11.71 1.40 -9.54
CA ILE A 112 -12.45 1.32 -8.29
C ILE A 112 -12.27 -0.08 -7.71
N TRP A 113 -11.45 -0.21 -6.67
CA TRP A 113 -11.19 -1.46 -5.98
C TRP A 113 -12.02 -1.58 -4.70
N ILE A 114 -12.72 -2.70 -4.54
CA ILE A 114 -13.62 -2.94 -3.41
C ILE A 114 -13.32 -4.32 -2.82
N VAL A 115 -13.01 -4.37 -1.52
CA VAL A 115 -12.80 -5.59 -0.72
C VAL A 115 -13.91 -5.66 0.33
N PRO A 116 -15.06 -6.30 0.01
CA PRO A 116 -16.22 -6.28 0.91
C PRO A 116 -15.99 -7.03 2.22
N LEU A 117 -15.12 -8.04 2.23
CA LEU A 117 -14.98 -8.97 3.35
C LEU A 117 -13.51 -9.36 3.57
N LEU A 118 -12.78 -8.56 4.35
CA LEU A 118 -11.37 -8.84 4.65
C LEU A 118 -11.17 -9.97 5.66
N ASN A 119 -12.05 -10.09 6.67
CA ASN A 119 -12.00 -11.12 7.73
C ASN A 119 -13.17 -12.12 7.60
N PRO A 120 -13.21 -12.98 6.55
CA PRO A 120 -14.35 -13.87 6.29
C PRO A 120 -14.52 -14.95 7.36
N GLU A 121 -13.43 -15.39 8.01
CA GLU A 121 -13.49 -16.44 9.03
C GLU A 121 -14.03 -15.91 10.36
N GLY A 122 -13.63 -14.71 10.77
CA GLY A 122 -14.23 -14.03 11.91
C GLY A 122 -15.70 -13.69 11.65
N HIS A 123 -16.03 -13.15 10.48
CA HIS A 123 -17.41 -12.86 10.05
C HIS A 123 -18.32 -14.08 10.17
N THR A 124 -17.80 -15.26 9.81
CA THR A 124 -18.53 -16.53 9.92
C THR A 124 -18.90 -16.88 11.37
N VAL A 125 -18.11 -16.46 12.38
CA VAL A 125 -18.44 -16.63 13.81
C VAL A 125 -19.72 -15.85 14.15
N VAL A 126 -19.80 -14.60 13.69
CA VAL A 126 -20.93 -13.69 13.93
C VAL A 126 -22.17 -14.16 13.18
N MET A 127 -22.04 -14.43 11.88
CA MET A 127 -23.16 -14.83 11.02
C MET A 127 -23.79 -16.17 11.43
N ARG A 128 -23.02 -17.07 12.05
CA ARG A 128 -23.55 -18.33 12.60
C ARG A 128 -24.18 -18.19 13.98
N GLY A 129 -24.16 -16.98 14.56
CA GLY A 129 -24.66 -16.71 15.91
C GLY A 129 -23.86 -17.41 17.01
N ILE A 130 -22.57 -17.72 16.76
CA ILE A 130 -21.69 -18.32 17.77
C ILE A 130 -21.37 -17.26 18.84
N ASP A 131 -20.94 -16.09 18.40
CA ASP A 131 -20.79 -14.88 19.21
C ASP A 131 -20.99 -13.66 18.31
N THR A 132 -22.04 -12.88 18.56
CA THR A 132 -22.37 -11.68 17.77
C THR A 132 -21.50 -10.47 18.12
N THR A 133 -20.62 -10.61 19.09
CA THR A 133 -19.65 -9.58 19.50
C THR A 133 -18.21 -9.94 19.11
N TRP A 134 -18.04 -11.04 18.37
CA TRP A 134 -16.72 -11.51 17.94
C TRP A 134 -16.03 -10.52 17.03
N ARG A 135 -14.82 -10.12 17.42
CA ARG A 135 -14.06 -9.05 16.75
C ARG A 135 -12.95 -9.54 15.83
N LYS A 136 -12.25 -10.56 16.29
CA LYS A 136 -10.97 -11.00 15.74
C LYS A 136 -11.18 -11.93 14.54
N ASN A 137 -10.10 -12.37 13.91
CA ASN A 137 -10.14 -13.55 13.04
C ASN A 137 -10.18 -14.84 13.89
N LYS A 138 -9.93 -16.02 13.30
CA LYS A 138 -9.98 -17.33 13.98
C LYS A 138 -8.61 -17.95 14.25
N HIS A 139 -7.53 -17.17 14.20
CA HIS A 139 -6.17 -17.65 14.44
C HIS A 139 -6.07 -18.51 15.72
N ASP A 140 -5.61 -19.75 15.60
CA ASP A 140 -5.34 -20.63 16.76
C ASP A 140 -4.08 -20.18 17.50
N ASN A 141 -4.24 -19.39 18.56
CA ASN A 141 -3.13 -18.70 19.23
C ASN A 141 -2.27 -19.68 20.06
N ASN A 142 -2.81 -20.83 20.45
CA ASN A 142 -2.12 -21.82 21.28
C ASN A 142 -1.72 -23.10 20.53
N HIS A 143 -2.08 -23.19 19.24
CA HIS A 143 -1.80 -24.31 18.34
C HIS A 143 -2.37 -25.65 18.84
N ASN A 144 -3.52 -25.63 19.53
CA ASN A 144 -4.18 -26.83 20.04
C ASN A 144 -5.18 -27.46 19.03
N GLY A 145 -5.45 -26.78 17.91
CA GLY A 145 -6.39 -27.19 16.86
C GLY A 145 -7.88 -27.00 17.20
N ILE A 146 -8.21 -26.25 18.24
CA ILE A 146 -9.55 -26.01 18.75
C ILE A 146 -9.76 -24.49 18.82
N PHE A 147 -10.83 -23.99 18.21
CA PHE A 147 -11.17 -22.57 18.27
C PHE A 147 -11.80 -22.21 19.62
N ASP A 148 -11.05 -21.45 20.42
CA ASP A 148 -11.40 -21.00 21.77
C ASP A 148 -11.75 -19.49 21.76
N LEU A 149 -13.03 -19.13 21.93
CA LEU A 149 -13.48 -17.72 21.92
C LEU A 149 -12.72 -16.85 22.95
N ASP A 150 -12.35 -17.40 24.10
CA ASP A 150 -11.70 -16.62 25.16
C ASP A 150 -10.18 -16.42 24.95
N TYR A 151 -9.58 -17.02 23.91
CA TYR A 151 -8.13 -17.02 23.72
C TYR A 151 -7.67 -16.80 22.27
N ASP A 152 -8.40 -17.33 21.30
CA ASP A 152 -7.98 -17.35 19.90
C ASP A 152 -8.36 -16.09 19.13
N GLY A 153 -7.75 -15.93 17.97
CA GLY A 153 -7.93 -14.81 17.06
C GLY A 153 -6.95 -13.67 17.32
N VAL A 154 -6.68 -12.94 16.26
CA VAL A 154 -5.93 -11.69 16.20
C VAL A 154 -6.85 -10.59 15.66
N ASP A 155 -6.74 -9.38 16.20
CA ASP A 155 -7.44 -8.19 15.69
C ASP A 155 -6.75 -7.71 14.41
N PRO A 156 -7.36 -7.87 13.21
CA PRO A 156 -6.71 -7.48 11.96
C PRO A 156 -6.39 -5.99 11.89
N ASN A 157 -7.14 -5.13 12.60
CA ASN A 157 -6.87 -3.70 12.66
C ASN A 157 -5.84 -3.32 13.75
N ARG A 158 -5.04 -4.28 14.23
CA ARG A 158 -3.85 -4.04 15.06
C ARG A 158 -2.60 -4.72 14.49
N ASN A 159 -2.71 -5.42 13.36
CA ASN A 159 -1.67 -6.29 12.83
C ASN A 159 -0.83 -5.66 11.70
N TYR A 160 -0.91 -4.35 11.46
CA TYR A 160 -0.07 -3.65 10.47
C TYR A 160 1.27 -3.22 11.07
N ASP A 161 2.32 -3.08 10.24
CA ASP A 161 3.70 -2.85 10.71
C ASP A 161 4.04 -1.42 11.17
N PHE A 162 3.21 -0.43 10.83
CA PHE A 162 3.44 0.95 11.23
C PHE A 162 3.20 1.14 12.74
N HIS A 163 4.24 1.41 13.51
CA HIS A 163 4.17 1.53 14.99
C HIS A 163 3.43 0.36 15.65
N TRP A 164 3.54 -0.85 15.10
CA TRP A 164 2.82 -2.05 15.54
C TRP A 164 2.92 -2.29 17.06
N ALA A 165 4.12 -2.15 17.61
CA ALA A 165 4.39 -2.42 19.02
C ALA A 165 3.78 -1.35 19.98
N GLU A 166 3.40 -0.19 19.46
CA GLU A 166 2.81 0.93 20.21
C GLU A 166 1.27 0.89 20.24
N GLY A 167 0.67 0.04 19.40
CA GLY A 167 -0.78 -0.20 19.34
C GLY A 167 -1.22 -1.54 19.92
N GLY A 168 -2.54 -1.67 20.14
CA GLY A 168 -3.19 -2.94 20.51
C GLY A 168 -2.74 -3.52 21.86
N ASN A 169 -2.92 -4.82 22.01
CA ASN A 169 -2.55 -5.58 23.21
C ASN A 169 -1.68 -6.79 22.84
N ASN A 170 -0.78 -7.21 23.73
CA ASN A 170 0.10 -8.37 23.53
C ASN A 170 -0.40 -9.66 24.22
N ASN A 171 -1.52 -9.60 24.93
CA ASN A 171 -2.20 -10.76 25.51
C ASN A 171 -3.15 -11.39 24.48
N PRO A 172 -2.98 -12.66 24.08
CA PRO A 172 -3.86 -13.37 23.15
C PRO A 172 -5.35 -13.34 23.52
N ALA A 173 -5.66 -13.38 24.82
CA ALA A 173 -7.03 -13.31 25.33
C ALA A 173 -7.68 -11.90 25.20
N SER A 174 -6.94 -10.89 24.75
CA SER A 174 -7.50 -9.56 24.50
C SER A 174 -8.24 -9.52 23.17
N GLU A 175 -9.37 -8.83 23.13
CA GLU A 175 -10.07 -8.50 21.87
C GLU A 175 -9.25 -7.57 20.97
N TYR A 176 -8.24 -6.88 21.52
CA TYR A 176 -7.32 -6.01 20.79
C TYR A 176 -5.95 -6.68 20.57
N TYR A 177 -5.87 -8.01 20.66
CA TYR A 177 -4.61 -8.73 20.49
C TYR A 177 -4.05 -8.48 19.10
N ARG A 178 -2.82 -7.96 19.03
CA ARG A 178 -2.19 -7.48 17.80
C ARG A 178 -1.45 -8.55 16.99
N GLY A 179 -1.50 -9.80 17.43
CA GLY A 179 -0.72 -10.90 16.86
C GLY A 179 0.69 -11.00 17.43
N GLU A 180 1.43 -12.02 16.98
CA GLU A 180 2.79 -12.30 17.44
C GLU A 180 3.85 -11.36 16.82
N LYS A 181 3.57 -10.87 15.61
CA LYS A 181 4.42 -9.96 14.82
C LYS A 181 3.52 -9.20 13.83
N PRO A 182 3.97 -8.06 13.27
CA PRO A 182 3.20 -7.42 12.21
C PRO A 182 3.04 -8.34 11.00
N PHE A 183 1.89 -8.25 10.35
CA PHE A 183 1.46 -9.10 9.25
C PHE A 183 1.57 -10.60 9.58
N SER A 184 1.28 -11.00 10.83
CA SER A 184 1.14 -12.42 11.17
C SER A 184 -0.10 -13.05 10.50
N GLU A 185 -1.12 -12.23 10.25
CA GLU A 185 -2.39 -12.69 9.67
C GLU A 185 -2.38 -12.62 8.15
N LYS A 186 -2.88 -13.66 7.49
CA LYS A 186 -2.98 -13.71 6.03
C LYS A 186 -3.97 -12.68 5.47
N GLU A 187 -4.98 -12.32 6.24
CA GLU A 187 -5.91 -11.24 5.90
C GLU A 187 -5.15 -9.91 5.69
N ASN A 188 -4.26 -9.57 6.63
CA ASN A 188 -3.42 -8.39 6.53
C ASN A 188 -2.38 -8.49 5.41
N GLN A 189 -1.82 -9.68 5.17
CA GLN A 189 -0.88 -9.91 4.06
C GLN A 189 -1.57 -9.75 2.70
N ALA A 190 -2.82 -10.18 2.56
CA ALA A 190 -3.61 -10.01 1.34
C ALA A 190 -3.82 -8.53 1.00
N LEU A 191 -4.27 -7.73 1.98
CA LEU A 191 -4.44 -6.29 1.77
C LEU A 191 -3.09 -5.60 1.50
N LYS A 192 -2.03 -6.03 2.19
CA LYS A 192 -0.67 -5.53 1.95
C LYS A 192 -0.24 -5.76 0.51
N ALA A 193 -0.42 -6.97 -0.02
CA ALA A 193 -0.05 -7.31 -1.38
C ALA A 193 -0.84 -6.47 -2.41
N LEU A 194 -2.14 -6.25 -2.17
CA LEU A 194 -2.95 -5.38 -3.01
C LEU A 194 -2.40 -3.94 -3.03
N CYS A 195 -2.11 -3.36 -1.87
CA CYS A 195 -1.54 -1.99 -1.80
C CYS A 195 -0.06 -1.89 -2.21
N GLU A 196 0.65 -3.01 -2.41
CA GLU A 196 1.99 -3.03 -3.02
C GLU A 196 1.94 -3.12 -4.54
N ALA A 197 0.86 -3.69 -5.08
CA ALA A 197 0.62 -3.80 -6.52
C ALA A 197 -0.04 -2.53 -7.10
N HIS A 198 -0.74 -1.75 -6.28
CA HIS A 198 -1.59 -0.65 -6.70
C HIS A 198 -1.27 0.66 -5.97
N SER A 199 -1.47 1.80 -6.63
CA SER A 199 -1.16 3.14 -6.11
C SER A 199 -2.42 3.93 -5.77
N PHE A 200 -3.15 3.49 -4.73
CA PHE A 200 -4.40 4.12 -4.33
C PHE A 200 -4.24 5.56 -3.84
N VAL A 201 -5.06 6.47 -4.37
CA VAL A 201 -5.14 7.87 -3.95
C VAL A 201 -5.90 7.99 -2.63
N PHE A 202 -7.06 7.36 -2.56
CA PHE A 202 -7.95 7.36 -1.40
C PHE A 202 -8.28 5.94 -0.95
N CYS A 203 -8.52 5.78 0.35
CA CYS A 203 -9.10 4.56 0.88
C CYS A 203 -10.16 4.83 1.95
N ASN A 204 -11.31 4.15 1.86
CA ASN A 204 -12.27 4.05 2.95
C ASN A 204 -12.17 2.66 3.58
N THR A 205 -11.99 2.64 4.90
CA THR A 205 -12.14 1.43 5.73
C THR A 205 -13.43 1.57 6.52
N TYR A 206 -14.40 0.68 6.29
CA TYR A 206 -15.69 0.71 6.98
C TYR A 206 -15.63 -0.10 8.27
N HIS A 207 -16.05 0.55 9.35
CA HIS A 207 -16.13 0.03 10.71
C HIS A 207 -17.49 0.36 11.32
N SER A 208 -17.82 -0.18 12.49
CA SER A 208 -19.02 0.20 13.26
C SER A 208 -18.67 0.45 14.72
N ALA A 209 -19.28 1.48 15.31
CA ALA A 209 -18.95 1.86 16.67
C ALA A 209 -19.45 0.83 17.70
N ARG A 210 -18.56 -0.06 18.13
CA ARG A 210 -18.73 -0.90 19.32
C ARG A 210 -18.33 -0.16 20.60
N THR A 211 -17.18 0.50 20.54
CA THR A 211 -16.67 1.35 21.63
C THR A 211 -16.21 2.67 21.02
N GLY A 212 -16.78 3.79 21.49
CA GLY A 212 -16.45 5.11 20.97
C GLY A 212 -17.64 5.75 20.26
N LEU A 213 -17.34 6.65 19.32
CA LEU A 213 -18.34 7.41 18.57
C LEU A 213 -18.60 6.74 17.23
N GLY A 214 -19.87 6.49 16.96
CA GLY A 214 -20.36 6.18 15.62
C GLY A 214 -20.70 7.45 14.85
N GLU A 215 -20.97 7.31 13.55
CA GLU A 215 -21.25 8.42 12.63
C GLU A 215 -20.05 9.39 12.49
N VAL A 216 -18.85 8.81 12.47
CA VAL A 216 -17.57 9.55 12.45
C VAL A 216 -16.67 9.05 11.32
N VAL A 217 -16.02 10.00 10.66
CA VAL A 217 -14.94 9.77 9.70
C VAL A 217 -13.62 10.08 10.38
N TYR A 218 -12.88 9.05 10.78
CA TYR A 218 -11.55 9.18 11.37
C TYR A 218 -10.46 9.26 10.30
N PHE A 219 -9.52 10.20 10.43
CA PHE A 219 -8.42 10.34 9.48
C PHE A 219 -7.03 10.40 10.17
N PRO A 220 -5.95 9.98 9.50
CA PRO A 220 -4.58 10.05 10.02
C PRO A 220 -4.12 11.48 10.27
N TRP A 221 -3.30 11.74 11.28
CA TRP A 221 -3.40 11.31 12.66
C TRP A 221 -3.03 12.53 13.50
N VAL A 222 -3.29 12.47 14.80
CA VAL A 222 -2.74 13.41 15.77
C VAL A 222 -2.06 12.61 16.88
N TRP A 223 -0.90 13.07 17.33
CA TRP A 223 -0.16 12.45 18.43
C TRP A 223 0.69 13.49 19.17
N SER A 224 1.38 13.08 20.24
CA SER A 224 2.18 13.99 21.06
C SER A 224 3.29 14.72 20.30
N GLY A 225 3.78 14.13 19.21
CA GLY A 225 4.83 14.71 18.36
C GLY A 225 4.31 15.57 17.20
N GLY A 226 3.00 15.66 16.98
CA GLY A 226 2.42 16.51 15.93
C GLY A 226 1.28 15.86 15.16
N TYR A 227 1.18 16.23 13.89
CA TYR A 227 0.15 15.78 12.95
C TYR A 227 0.80 14.99 11.81
N SER A 228 -0.02 14.26 11.04
CA SER A 228 0.41 13.72 9.75
C SER A 228 0.86 14.85 8.80
N PRO A 229 1.83 14.61 7.90
CA PRO A 229 2.31 15.65 6.97
C PRO A 229 1.21 16.33 6.14
N ASP A 230 0.23 15.57 5.67
CA ASP A 230 -0.89 16.06 4.86
C ASP A 230 -2.14 16.43 5.68
N PHE A 231 -2.01 16.58 7.00
CA PHE A 231 -3.15 16.73 7.92
C PHE A 231 -4.19 17.80 7.50
N PRO A 232 -3.81 19.03 7.08
CA PRO A 232 -4.81 20.02 6.66
C PRO A 232 -5.61 19.59 5.42
N VAL A 233 -4.96 18.89 4.48
CA VAL A 233 -5.60 18.43 3.23
C VAL A 233 -6.51 17.26 3.53
N ILE A 234 -6.01 16.23 4.23
CA ILE A 234 -6.80 15.06 4.62
C ILE A 234 -8.02 15.48 5.44
N ARG A 235 -7.84 16.40 6.41
CA ARG A 235 -8.95 16.95 7.19
C ARG A 235 -10.00 17.60 6.31
N SER A 236 -9.58 18.42 5.33
CA SER A 236 -10.53 19.09 4.44
C SER A 236 -11.33 18.10 3.61
N VAL A 237 -10.72 17.01 3.15
CA VAL A 237 -11.42 15.94 2.43
C VAL A 237 -12.39 15.21 3.37
N ALA A 238 -11.94 14.84 4.57
CA ALA A 238 -12.78 14.18 5.57
C ALA A 238 -13.99 15.04 5.99
N ASP A 239 -13.77 16.34 6.24
CA ASP A 239 -14.82 17.30 6.64
C ASP A 239 -15.88 17.47 5.55
N SER A 240 -15.49 17.45 4.27
CA SER A 240 -16.42 17.50 3.15
C SER A 240 -17.18 16.19 2.99
N MET A 241 -16.47 15.05 3.04
CA MET A 241 -17.05 13.73 2.94
C MET A 241 -18.08 13.48 4.04
N SER A 242 -17.73 13.76 5.30
CA SER A 242 -18.61 13.47 6.45
C SER A 242 -19.91 14.27 6.39
N LYS A 243 -19.87 15.51 5.89
CA LYS A 243 -21.05 16.38 5.74
C LYS A 243 -22.00 15.95 4.63
N LEU A 244 -21.60 15.03 3.76
CA LEU A 244 -22.49 14.46 2.75
C LEU A 244 -23.26 13.25 3.29
N ILE A 245 -22.74 12.58 4.31
CA ILE A 245 -23.36 11.40 4.92
C ILE A 245 -24.36 11.87 5.98
N ILE A 246 -25.64 11.64 5.73
CA ILE A 246 -26.71 11.95 6.69
C ILE A 246 -26.63 10.97 7.87
N ASN A 247 -26.87 11.45 9.10
CA ASN A 247 -26.88 10.61 10.30
C ASN A 247 -28.17 9.78 10.43
N ASP A 248 -28.16 8.75 11.28
CA ASP A 248 -29.28 7.83 11.48
C ASP A 248 -30.54 8.53 12.00
N ALA A 249 -30.38 9.64 12.71
CA ALA A 249 -31.49 10.47 13.16
C ALA A 249 -32.12 11.31 12.02
N GLY A 250 -31.48 11.39 10.85
CA GLY A 250 -31.93 12.17 9.70
C GLY A 250 -31.93 13.69 9.92
N ASN A 251 -31.29 14.18 10.98
CA ASN A 251 -31.34 15.58 11.41
C ASN A 251 -29.97 16.29 11.37
N GLY A 252 -28.94 15.57 10.91
CA GLY A 252 -27.57 16.07 10.81
C GLY A 252 -26.73 15.17 9.92
N HIS A 253 -25.41 15.29 10.06
CA HIS A 253 -24.43 14.59 9.26
C HIS A 253 -23.35 13.98 10.13
N TYR A 254 -22.55 13.10 9.52
CA TYR A 254 -21.36 12.55 10.16
C TYR A 254 -20.35 13.65 10.44
N THR A 255 -19.46 13.40 11.40
CA THR A 255 -18.39 14.33 11.78
C THR A 255 -17.03 13.77 11.41
N ALA A 256 -16.09 14.61 10.95
CA ALA A 256 -14.70 14.21 10.78
C ALA A 256 -13.89 14.48 12.05
N LEU A 257 -13.11 13.49 12.50
CA LEU A 257 -12.23 13.62 13.65
C LEU A 257 -10.83 13.08 13.33
N PRO A 258 -9.76 13.71 13.83
CA PRO A 258 -8.44 13.12 13.70
C PRO A 258 -8.36 11.85 14.54
N GLY A 259 -7.69 10.84 14.00
CA GLY A 259 -7.36 9.63 14.72
C GLY A 259 -6.19 9.86 15.68
N GLU A 260 -6.36 9.44 16.92
CA GLU A 260 -5.31 9.55 17.94
C GLU A 260 -4.26 8.44 17.81
N GLY A 261 -2.99 8.83 17.97
CA GLY A 261 -1.84 7.94 18.10
C GLY A 261 -1.25 7.43 16.78
N LEU A 262 0.01 7.02 16.87
CA LEU A 262 0.69 6.19 15.87
C LEU A 262 0.52 4.74 16.33
N ASP A 263 -0.09 3.90 15.51
CA ASP A 263 -0.35 2.51 15.84
C ASP A 263 -0.53 1.65 14.58
N GLY A 264 -0.48 0.32 14.78
CA GLY A 264 -0.63 -0.69 13.74
C GLY A 264 -2.06 -0.86 13.21
N LYS A 265 -2.83 0.23 13.11
CA LYS A 265 -4.15 0.25 12.46
C LYS A 265 -4.01 0.44 10.95
N ALA A 266 -4.96 -0.10 10.19
CA ALA A 266 -5.02 0.01 8.73
C ALA A 266 -4.95 1.48 8.28
N ARG A 267 -5.75 2.35 8.91
CA ARG A 267 -5.80 3.79 8.61
C ARG A 267 -4.42 4.46 8.64
N ASN A 268 -3.64 4.18 9.68
CA ASN A 268 -2.33 4.80 9.86
C ASN A 268 -1.31 4.18 8.90
N TRP A 269 -1.34 2.85 8.73
CA TRP A 269 -0.45 2.13 7.82
C TRP A 269 -0.66 2.53 6.35
N LEU A 270 -1.89 2.54 5.85
CA LEU A 270 -2.23 2.92 4.47
C LEU A 270 -1.73 4.32 4.14
N TYR A 271 -1.88 5.29 5.06
CA TYR A 271 -1.34 6.63 4.83
C TYR A 271 0.18 6.69 4.99
N ALA A 272 0.74 6.20 6.09
CA ALA A 272 2.17 6.29 6.35
C ALA A 272 2.98 5.55 5.28
N VAL A 273 2.66 4.27 5.06
CA VAL A 273 3.46 3.35 4.25
C VAL A 273 3.08 3.42 2.77
N CYS A 274 1.78 3.35 2.44
CA CYS A 274 1.34 3.34 1.04
C CYS A 274 1.19 4.75 0.46
N GLY A 275 0.94 5.77 1.29
CA GLY A 275 0.69 7.14 0.84
C GLY A 275 -0.74 7.42 0.44
N THR A 276 -1.64 6.49 0.74
CA THR A 276 -3.06 6.57 0.45
C THR A 276 -3.77 7.42 1.51
N PHE A 277 -4.51 8.45 1.07
CA PHE A 277 -5.31 9.25 1.99
C PHE A 277 -6.48 8.40 2.50
N THR A 278 -6.38 7.97 3.75
CA THR A 278 -7.26 6.94 4.29
C THR A 278 -8.26 7.51 5.28
N PHE A 279 -9.49 7.03 5.23
CA PHE A 279 -10.56 7.38 6.14
C PHE A 279 -11.16 6.11 6.75
N CYS A 280 -11.24 6.08 8.08
CA CYS A 280 -11.92 5.04 8.84
C CYS A 280 -13.33 5.55 9.15
N VAL A 281 -14.33 5.00 8.47
CA VAL A 281 -15.72 5.42 8.60
C VAL A 281 -16.39 4.51 9.63
N GLU A 282 -16.65 5.04 10.82
CA GLU A 282 -17.45 4.39 11.86
C GLU A 282 -18.93 4.60 11.53
N VAL A 283 -19.55 3.60 10.93
CA VAL A 283 -20.91 3.67 10.42
C VAL A 283 -21.92 3.47 11.53
N SER A 284 -23.01 4.26 11.45
CA SER A 284 -24.14 4.20 12.38
C SER A 284 -23.73 4.37 13.85
N THR A 285 -24.68 4.25 14.78
CA THR A 285 -24.48 4.43 16.23
C THR A 285 -24.37 3.13 17.02
N THR A 286 -24.52 1.99 16.34
CA THR A 286 -24.48 0.65 16.94
C THR A 286 -23.59 -0.26 16.09
N THR A 287 -23.28 -1.46 16.57
CA THR A 287 -22.41 -2.39 15.84
C THR A 287 -23.16 -3.19 14.78
N ILE A 288 -24.32 -3.76 15.16
CA ILE A 288 -25.21 -4.52 14.27
C ILE A 288 -26.57 -3.82 14.25
N GLN A 289 -26.94 -3.28 13.09
CA GLN A 289 -28.16 -2.50 12.88
C GLN A 289 -29.35 -3.41 12.59
N PRO A 290 -30.57 -3.01 12.94
CA PRO A 290 -31.76 -3.74 12.54
C PRO A 290 -31.93 -3.62 11.01
N GLY A 291 -32.35 -4.71 10.36
CA GLY A 291 -32.34 -4.78 8.89
C GLY A 291 -33.13 -3.70 8.17
N TRP A 292 -34.19 -3.15 8.77
CA TRP A 292 -34.95 -2.05 8.16
C TRP A 292 -34.17 -0.73 8.00
N MET A 293 -32.99 -0.61 8.62
CA MET A 293 -32.08 0.54 8.46
C MET A 293 -30.98 0.31 7.43
N VAL A 294 -30.67 -0.95 7.07
CA VAL A 294 -29.46 -1.30 6.30
C VAL A 294 -29.40 -0.56 4.97
N ASP A 295 -30.44 -0.68 4.15
CA ASP A 295 -30.48 -0.08 2.81
C ASP A 295 -30.32 1.45 2.84
N ASP A 296 -30.99 2.12 3.79
CA ASP A 296 -30.91 3.57 3.96
C ASP A 296 -29.52 4.02 4.42
N ILE A 297 -28.88 3.28 5.34
CA ILE A 297 -27.51 3.58 5.76
C ILE A 297 -26.52 3.37 4.61
N CYS A 298 -26.67 2.30 3.84
CA CYS A 298 -25.85 2.03 2.66
C CYS A 298 -25.94 3.19 1.67
N GLN A 299 -27.15 3.58 1.30
CA GLN A 299 -27.37 4.69 0.36
C GLN A 299 -26.76 6.00 0.86
N ARG A 300 -26.91 6.34 2.15
CA ARG A 300 -26.31 7.55 2.74
C ARG A 300 -24.79 7.53 2.71
N ASN A 301 -24.17 6.37 2.90
CA ASN A 301 -22.71 6.22 2.87
C ASN A 301 -22.13 6.27 1.46
N LEU A 302 -22.86 5.81 0.44
CA LEU A 302 -22.42 5.91 -0.96
C LEU A 302 -22.17 7.36 -1.39
N VAL A 303 -22.99 8.31 -0.94
CA VAL A 303 -22.79 9.73 -1.24
C VAL A 303 -21.43 10.23 -0.74
N GLY A 304 -21.00 9.79 0.44
CA GLY A 304 -19.67 10.08 0.97
C GLY A 304 -18.56 9.35 0.23
N ALA A 305 -18.76 8.08 -0.12
CA ALA A 305 -17.80 7.31 -0.91
C ALA A 305 -17.53 7.96 -2.28
N TYR A 306 -18.59 8.26 -3.04
CA TYR A 306 -18.49 8.83 -4.38
C TYR A 306 -17.92 10.24 -4.42
N TYR A 307 -17.98 10.98 -3.30
CA TYR A 307 -17.22 12.22 -3.18
C TYR A 307 -15.72 12.02 -3.38
N LEU A 308 -15.14 10.86 -3.00
CA LEU A 308 -13.73 10.57 -3.22
C LEU A 308 -13.41 10.34 -4.71
N LEU A 309 -14.32 9.73 -5.46
CA LEU A 309 -14.20 9.57 -6.92
C LEU A 309 -14.07 10.92 -7.62
N GLU A 310 -14.92 11.86 -7.21
CA GLU A 310 -14.93 13.23 -7.71
C GLU A 310 -13.73 14.03 -7.21
N ARG A 311 -13.34 13.87 -5.94
CA ARG A 311 -12.28 14.67 -5.32
C ARG A 311 -10.93 14.51 -6.01
N MET A 312 -10.70 13.43 -6.73
CA MET A 312 -9.49 13.22 -7.52
C MET A 312 -9.35 14.16 -8.73
N ASN A 313 -10.42 14.85 -9.15
CA ASN A 313 -10.42 15.70 -10.37
C ASN A 313 -9.86 17.12 -10.19
N TYR A 314 -9.82 17.64 -8.97
CA TYR A 314 -9.55 19.05 -8.71
C TYR A 314 -8.65 19.26 -7.51
N ALA A 315 -8.03 20.44 -7.39
CA ALA A 315 -7.14 20.77 -6.27
C ALA A 315 -6.08 19.68 -6.04
N ALA A 316 -5.33 19.42 -7.09
CA ALA A 316 -4.27 18.43 -7.12
C ALA A 316 -3.19 18.83 -8.13
N VAL A 317 -2.03 18.17 -8.05
CA VAL A 317 -1.00 18.19 -9.08
C VAL A 317 -0.83 16.78 -9.62
N THR A 318 -0.78 16.64 -10.93
CA THR A 318 -0.50 15.36 -11.60
C THR A 318 0.45 15.55 -12.77
N GLY A 319 1.03 14.48 -13.26
CA GLY A 319 1.81 14.47 -14.49
C GLY A 319 2.68 13.23 -14.56
N ILE A 320 3.40 13.08 -15.66
CA ILE A 320 4.25 11.93 -15.91
C ILE A 320 5.71 12.32 -15.67
N THR A 321 6.42 11.55 -14.85
CA THR A 321 7.87 11.59 -14.76
C THR A 321 8.47 10.57 -15.72
N TYR A 322 9.33 11.01 -16.63
CA TYR A 322 9.89 10.16 -17.69
C TYR A 322 11.35 10.50 -17.97
N ASP A 323 12.05 9.57 -18.62
CA ASP A 323 13.43 9.75 -19.03
C ASP A 323 13.51 10.71 -20.22
N ALA A 324 14.27 11.80 -20.06
CA ALA A 324 14.32 12.89 -21.03
C ALA A 324 14.85 12.50 -22.43
N GLU A 325 15.60 11.39 -22.52
CA GLU A 325 16.19 10.92 -23.78
C GLU A 325 15.34 9.86 -24.46
N THR A 326 14.85 8.89 -23.68
CA THR A 326 14.14 7.72 -24.20
C THR A 326 12.63 7.90 -24.23
N GLY A 327 12.08 8.80 -23.41
CA GLY A 327 10.64 8.96 -23.23
C GLY A 327 10.01 7.90 -22.30
N GLU A 328 10.80 6.96 -21.78
CA GLU A 328 10.30 5.88 -20.94
C GLU A 328 9.80 6.40 -19.58
N PRO A 329 8.67 5.89 -19.07
CA PRO A 329 8.14 6.27 -17.78
C PRO A 329 9.08 5.90 -16.64
N LEU A 330 9.11 6.72 -15.59
CA LEU A 330 10.01 6.55 -14.46
C LEU A 330 9.23 6.59 -13.15
N SER A 331 9.45 5.60 -12.28
CA SER A 331 9.11 5.78 -10.85
C SER A 331 10.16 6.67 -10.17
N ALA A 332 9.75 7.88 -9.80
CA ALA A 332 10.55 8.93 -9.19
C ALA A 332 9.86 9.43 -7.91
N GLU A 333 10.63 9.81 -6.91
CA GLU A 333 10.12 10.40 -5.68
C GLU A 333 9.61 11.82 -5.94
N VAL A 334 8.39 12.12 -5.48
CA VAL A 334 7.69 13.39 -5.61
C VAL A 334 7.60 14.06 -4.24
N ILE A 335 8.43 15.07 -4.02
CA ILE A 335 8.55 15.80 -2.76
C ILE A 335 7.82 17.13 -2.90
N ILE A 336 6.89 17.40 -1.98
CA ILE A 336 6.17 18.67 -1.90
C ILE A 336 6.56 19.36 -0.60
N ASP A 337 7.11 20.56 -0.71
CA ASP A 337 7.57 21.32 0.46
C ASP A 337 6.42 21.53 1.45
N GLY A 338 6.68 21.21 2.73
CA GLY A 338 5.69 21.30 3.80
C GLY A 338 4.77 20.07 3.97
N TYR A 339 4.83 19.11 3.03
CA TYR A 339 4.05 17.86 3.05
C TYR A 339 4.96 16.61 3.00
N TYR A 340 6.27 16.82 3.16
CA TYR A 340 7.28 15.77 3.13
C TYR A 340 7.75 15.44 4.54
N ASP A 341 7.87 14.14 4.81
CA ASP A 341 8.46 13.61 6.04
C ASP A 341 9.52 12.57 5.65
N PRO A 342 10.80 12.80 5.97
CA PRO A 342 11.88 11.87 5.63
C PRO A 342 11.82 10.54 6.40
N ASP A 343 11.04 10.45 7.47
CA ASP A 343 10.86 9.22 8.25
C ASP A 343 9.76 8.32 7.65
N LEU A 344 8.98 8.82 6.68
CA LEU A 344 8.00 8.05 5.93
C LEU A 344 8.57 7.56 4.59
N PRO A 345 8.05 6.44 4.05
CA PRO A 345 8.39 6.01 2.70
C PRO A 345 8.12 7.10 1.65
N PRO A 346 8.99 7.20 0.63
CA PRO A 346 8.88 8.22 -0.40
C PRO A 346 7.58 8.05 -1.20
N ARG A 347 6.89 9.16 -1.48
CA ARG A 347 5.76 9.18 -2.41
C ARG A 347 6.31 9.16 -3.83
N ARG A 348 5.97 8.14 -4.61
CA ARG A 348 6.54 7.94 -5.95
C ARG A 348 5.49 8.09 -7.04
N SER A 349 5.94 8.45 -8.23
CA SER A 349 5.20 8.15 -9.45
C SER A 349 5.16 6.66 -9.71
N ASP A 350 4.11 6.26 -10.42
CA ASP A 350 3.88 4.90 -10.88
C ASP A 350 5.04 4.39 -11.75
N SER A 351 5.29 3.08 -11.67
CA SER A 351 6.40 2.43 -12.37
C SER A 351 6.08 2.06 -13.81
N CYS A 352 4.80 1.83 -14.15
CA CYS A 352 4.35 1.44 -15.48
C CYS A 352 4.12 2.66 -16.38
N HIS A 353 3.50 3.71 -15.83
CA HIS A 353 3.03 4.89 -16.54
C HIS A 353 3.83 6.15 -16.19
N GLY A 354 4.58 6.14 -15.09
CA GLY A 354 5.34 7.31 -14.63
C GLY A 354 4.44 8.41 -14.04
N ARG A 355 3.12 8.19 -13.96
CA ARG A 355 2.18 9.17 -13.44
C ARG A 355 2.30 9.31 -11.93
N PHE A 356 2.21 10.54 -11.44
CA PHE A 356 1.92 10.83 -10.04
C PHE A 356 0.64 11.64 -9.92
N LEU A 357 -0.06 11.51 -8.79
CA LEU A 357 -1.18 12.36 -8.43
C LEU A 357 -1.05 12.75 -6.95
N ARG A 358 -1.03 14.04 -6.67
CA ARG A 358 -0.90 14.60 -5.33
C ARG A 358 -2.05 15.54 -5.03
N ILE A 359 -2.94 15.09 -4.15
CA ILE A 359 -4.06 15.88 -3.64
C ILE A 359 -3.54 16.98 -2.73
N LEU A 360 -3.95 18.22 -3.00
CA LEU A 360 -3.49 19.41 -2.29
C LEU A 360 -4.64 20.38 -2.01
N SER A 361 -4.34 21.40 -1.22
CA SER A 361 -5.20 22.58 -1.11
C SER A 361 -4.83 23.59 -2.21
N PRO A 362 -5.70 24.53 -2.57
CA PRO A 362 -5.33 25.62 -3.45
C PRO A 362 -4.18 26.45 -2.84
N GLY A 363 -3.15 26.74 -3.62
CA GLY A 363 -1.94 27.40 -3.15
C GLY A 363 -0.77 27.29 -4.12
N SER A 364 0.37 27.83 -3.70
CA SER A 364 1.62 27.82 -4.46
C SER A 364 2.62 26.91 -3.76
N TYR A 365 3.20 25.96 -4.49
CA TYR A 365 4.03 24.89 -3.95
C TYR A 365 5.39 24.82 -4.63
N ASN A 366 6.41 24.43 -3.88
CA ASN A 366 7.67 23.99 -4.45
C ASN A 366 7.65 22.46 -4.48
N ILE A 367 8.01 21.90 -5.63
CA ILE A 367 8.02 20.46 -5.87
C ILE A 367 9.41 20.06 -6.30
N THR A 368 9.95 19.01 -5.68
CA THR A 368 11.22 18.40 -6.07
C THR A 368 10.97 16.99 -6.54
N ILE A 369 11.49 16.63 -7.71
CA ILE A 369 11.44 15.27 -8.24
C ILE A 369 12.83 14.65 -8.17
N LYS A 370 12.93 13.46 -7.57
CA LYS A 370 14.21 12.74 -7.39
C LYS A 370 14.14 11.31 -7.87
N LYS A 371 15.14 10.90 -8.63
CA LYS A 371 15.39 9.50 -8.94
C LYS A 371 16.89 9.22 -8.92
N PRO A 372 17.37 8.19 -8.19
CA PRO A 372 18.78 7.79 -8.28
C PRO A 372 19.21 7.55 -9.73
N GLY A 373 20.34 8.14 -10.12
CA GLY A 373 20.85 8.10 -11.50
C GLY A 373 20.41 9.28 -12.40
N TYR A 374 19.52 10.14 -11.91
CA TYR A 374 18.99 11.30 -12.63
C TYR A 374 19.27 12.61 -11.89
N GLU A 375 19.43 13.69 -12.65
CA GLU A 375 19.49 15.04 -12.11
C GLU A 375 18.13 15.37 -11.48
N PRO A 376 18.09 15.85 -10.22
CA PRO A 376 16.83 16.26 -9.61
C PRO A 376 16.24 17.49 -10.30
N GLU A 377 14.91 17.48 -10.47
CA GLU A 377 14.17 18.63 -10.98
C GLU A 377 13.55 19.41 -9.81
N TYR A 378 13.66 20.75 -9.88
CA TYR A 378 13.17 21.67 -8.85
C TYR A 378 12.18 22.65 -9.46
N LEU A 379 10.90 22.46 -9.17
CA LEU A 379 9.81 23.30 -9.63
C LEU A 379 9.43 24.28 -8.51
N GLN A 380 9.46 25.58 -8.80
CA GLN A 380 9.10 26.62 -7.84
C GLN A 380 7.79 27.28 -8.25
N GLY A 381 6.95 27.60 -7.26
CA GLY A 381 5.71 28.34 -7.49
C GLY A 381 4.69 27.59 -8.35
N VAL A 382 4.60 26.28 -8.19
CA VAL A 382 3.56 25.45 -8.81
C VAL A 382 2.22 25.83 -8.21
N GLU A 383 1.35 26.43 -9.02
CA GLU A 383 0.02 26.85 -8.60
C GLU A 383 -0.97 25.68 -8.66
N VAL A 384 -1.72 25.49 -7.57
CA VAL A 384 -2.86 24.58 -7.46
C VAL A 384 -4.11 25.42 -7.31
N THR A 385 -5.10 25.20 -8.18
CA THR A 385 -6.40 25.89 -8.13
C THR A 385 -7.48 24.97 -7.56
N SER A 386 -8.61 25.55 -7.16
CA SER A 386 -9.70 24.79 -6.53
C SER A 386 -10.54 23.95 -7.49
N ASP A 387 -10.46 24.22 -8.79
CA ASP A 387 -11.42 23.79 -9.82
C ASP A 387 -10.87 22.75 -10.80
N LYS A 388 -9.56 22.54 -10.83
CA LYS A 388 -8.91 21.58 -11.73
C LYS A 388 -7.63 21.03 -11.12
N THR A 389 -7.07 20.03 -11.80
CA THR A 389 -5.75 19.51 -11.53
C THR A 389 -4.71 20.29 -12.32
N THR A 390 -3.57 20.57 -11.70
CA THR A 390 -2.41 21.17 -12.37
C THR A 390 -1.56 20.05 -12.98
N GLU A 391 -1.46 20.03 -14.30
CA GLU A 391 -0.67 19.03 -15.05
C GLU A 391 0.78 19.48 -15.25
N LEU A 392 1.72 18.61 -14.90
CA LEU A 392 3.17 18.85 -14.94
C LEU A 392 3.91 17.57 -15.34
N ASP A 393 4.17 17.42 -16.64
CA ASP A 393 5.06 16.38 -17.14
C ASP A 393 6.53 16.77 -16.93
N ILE A 394 7.31 15.87 -16.36
CA ILE A 394 8.64 16.17 -15.80
C ILE A 394 9.67 15.23 -16.44
N PRO A 395 10.41 15.68 -17.47
CA PRO A 395 11.53 14.95 -18.01
C PRO A 395 12.70 14.97 -17.02
N LEU A 396 13.24 13.81 -16.66
CA LEU A 396 14.45 13.68 -15.87
C LEU A 396 15.64 13.36 -16.76
N LYS A 397 16.70 14.16 -16.66
CA LYS A 397 17.96 13.90 -17.35
C LYS A 397 18.79 12.91 -16.57
N LYS A 398 19.32 11.88 -17.24
CA LYS A 398 20.32 11.02 -16.63
C LYS A 398 21.56 11.85 -16.29
N ILE A 399 22.16 11.59 -15.14
CA ILE A 399 23.43 12.23 -14.78
C ILE A 399 24.49 11.68 -15.75
N GLU A 400 25.07 12.53 -16.60
CA GLU A 400 26.19 12.16 -17.45
C GLU A 400 27.38 11.70 -16.59
N ASN A 401 27.97 10.55 -16.94
CA ASN A 401 28.93 9.77 -16.13
C ASN A 401 28.33 9.01 -14.93
N SER A 402 27.01 8.82 -14.87
CA SER A 402 26.44 7.75 -14.04
C SER A 402 26.99 6.40 -14.54
N PHE A 403 27.65 5.68 -13.65
CA PHE A 403 28.21 4.37 -13.94
C PHE A 403 27.06 3.39 -14.24
N HIS A 404 26.86 3.04 -15.51
CA HIS A 404 26.10 1.87 -15.88
C HIS A 404 26.94 0.63 -15.56
N LEU A 405 26.53 -0.12 -14.53
CA LEU A 405 26.93 -1.52 -14.36
C LEU A 405 26.24 -2.33 -15.48
N ASN A 406 26.80 -2.28 -16.69
CA ASN A 406 26.56 -3.36 -17.63
C ASN A 406 27.26 -4.58 -17.04
N ASN A 407 26.49 -5.48 -16.42
CA ASN A 407 26.94 -6.79 -15.95
C ASN A 407 27.49 -7.69 -17.08
N ASP A 408 27.55 -7.19 -18.32
CA ASP A 408 27.90 -7.94 -19.53
C ASP A 408 29.39 -7.95 -19.89
N ASN A 409 30.27 -7.33 -19.08
CA ASN A 409 31.71 -7.58 -19.25
C ASN A 409 32.13 -8.79 -18.41
N ASP A 410 32.03 -9.96 -19.03
CA ASP A 410 32.55 -11.28 -18.62
C ASP A 410 34.05 -11.30 -18.26
N THR A 411 34.75 -10.15 -18.35
CA THR A 411 36.18 -9.96 -18.12
C THR A 411 36.59 -10.24 -16.67
N ILE A 412 35.77 -9.96 -15.65
CA ILE A 412 36.10 -10.25 -14.24
C ILE A 412 35.18 -11.35 -13.70
N ILE A 413 35.73 -12.53 -13.50
CA ILE A 413 35.05 -13.70 -12.92
C ILE A 413 35.46 -13.83 -11.46
N ILE A 414 34.48 -13.90 -10.55
CA ILE A 414 34.71 -14.02 -9.10
C ILE A 414 34.18 -15.36 -8.63
N TYR A 415 35.01 -16.17 -7.98
CA TYR A 415 34.63 -17.49 -7.50
C TYR A 415 35.34 -17.88 -6.18
N PRO A 416 34.62 -18.42 -5.18
CA PRO A 416 33.16 -18.49 -5.08
C PRO A 416 32.53 -17.11 -4.90
N ASN A 417 31.32 -16.90 -5.44
CA ASN A 417 30.55 -15.67 -5.30
C ASN A 417 29.05 -15.96 -5.52
N PRO A 418 28.17 -15.76 -4.51
CA PRO A 418 28.46 -15.28 -3.16
C PRO A 418 29.35 -16.25 -2.35
N THR A 419 30.02 -15.76 -1.30
CA THR A 419 30.87 -16.60 -0.44
C THR A 419 30.80 -16.23 1.04
N ARG A 420 30.85 -17.26 1.89
CA ARG A 420 31.16 -17.17 3.34
C ARG A 420 32.65 -17.42 3.63
N ASN A 421 33.34 -18.07 2.69
CA ASN A 421 34.73 -18.50 2.85
C ASN A 421 35.69 -17.51 2.19
N ARG A 422 36.78 -17.18 2.89
CA ARG A 422 37.87 -16.32 2.43
C ARG A 422 39.17 -17.13 2.41
N PRO A 423 40.05 -16.99 1.40
CA PRO A 423 39.98 -16.04 0.31
C PRO A 423 39.03 -16.45 -0.83
N LEU A 424 38.58 -15.46 -1.60
CA LEU A 424 37.93 -15.65 -2.89
C LEU A 424 38.92 -15.41 -4.05
N THR A 425 38.65 -16.02 -5.20
CA THR A 425 39.47 -15.86 -6.41
C THR A 425 38.81 -14.89 -7.36
N ILE A 426 39.60 -13.94 -7.87
CA ILE A 426 39.22 -13.01 -8.92
C ILE A 426 40.04 -13.39 -10.15
N ARG A 427 39.39 -13.85 -11.21
CA ARG A 427 39.99 -14.28 -12.47
C ARG A 427 39.63 -13.30 -13.58
N ILE A 428 40.60 -13.01 -14.44
CA ILE A 428 40.43 -12.14 -15.60
C ILE A 428 40.22 -13.03 -16.84
N LYS A 429 39.05 -12.94 -17.48
CA LYS A 429 38.70 -13.65 -18.71
C LYS A 429 39.22 -12.81 -19.88
N ASP A 430 40.03 -13.43 -20.73
CA ASP A 430 40.84 -12.81 -21.80
C ASP A 430 41.90 -11.83 -21.26
N PRO A 431 43.21 -12.05 -21.48
CA PRO A 431 44.27 -11.35 -20.74
C PRO A 431 44.36 -9.86 -21.11
N VAL A 432 43.51 -9.07 -20.48
CA VAL A 432 43.57 -7.62 -20.42
C VAL A 432 44.50 -7.23 -19.27
N LEU A 433 45.42 -6.31 -19.52
CA LEU A 433 46.31 -5.79 -18.49
C LEU A 433 45.63 -4.63 -17.76
N PHE A 434 45.10 -4.88 -16.57
CA PHE A 434 44.60 -3.78 -15.73
C PHE A 434 45.78 -2.98 -15.18
N GLN A 435 45.78 -1.67 -15.43
CA GLN A 435 46.76 -0.72 -14.87
C GLN A 435 46.46 -0.43 -13.39
N SER A 436 45.18 -0.46 -13.02
CA SER A 436 44.73 -0.40 -11.63
C SER A 436 43.56 -1.34 -11.42
N LEU A 437 43.50 -1.97 -10.25
CA LEU A 437 42.38 -2.81 -9.82
C LEU A 437 42.08 -2.49 -8.36
N ARG A 438 40.84 -2.08 -8.08
CA ARG A 438 40.43 -1.61 -6.75
C ARG A 438 39.09 -2.20 -6.35
N ILE A 439 38.92 -2.44 -5.05
CA ILE A 439 37.66 -2.88 -4.45
C ILE A 439 37.03 -1.69 -3.74
N TYR A 440 35.73 -1.51 -3.93
CA TYR A 440 34.91 -0.45 -3.39
C TYR A 440 33.76 -1.01 -2.57
N ASP A 441 33.35 -0.30 -1.53
CA ASP A 441 32.04 -0.50 -0.90
C ASP A 441 30.89 0.12 -1.74
N VAL A 442 29.64 -0.16 -1.36
CA VAL A 442 28.46 0.40 -2.04
C VAL A 442 28.37 1.94 -1.97
N CYS A 443 29.11 2.57 -1.07
CA CYS A 443 29.18 4.03 -0.95
C CYS A 443 30.32 4.63 -1.81
N GLY A 444 31.03 3.80 -2.59
CA GLY A 444 32.13 4.24 -3.46
C GLY A 444 33.46 4.49 -2.75
N ARG A 445 33.63 4.04 -1.49
CA ARG A 445 34.91 4.15 -0.78
C ARG A 445 35.83 3.01 -1.19
N VAL A 446 37.10 3.34 -1.48
CA VAL A 446 38.13 2.32 -1.78
C VAL A 446 38.44 1.53 -0.51
N LEU A 447 38.23 0.23 -0.59
CA LEU A 447 38.52 -0.74 0.46
C LEU A 447 39.91 -1.36 0.25
N LYS A 448 40.22 -1.81 -0.97
CA LYS A 448 41.50 -2.43 -1.32
C LYS A 448 42.04 -1.91 -2.63
N ASN A 449 43.34 -1.65 -2.70
CA ASN A 449 44.02 -1.30 -3.95
C ASN A 449 45.12 -2.32 -4.29
N PHE A 450 45.00 -2.96 -5.45
CA PHE A 450 46.01 -3.86 -5.96
C PHE A 450 47.02 -3.07 -6.81
N ASN A 451 48.13 -2.67 -6.18
CA ASN A 451 49.15 -1.80 -6.77
C ASN A 451 50.09 -2.47 -7.81
N GLN A 452 49.67 -3.58 -8.41
CA GLN A 452 50.46 -4.29 -9.42
C GLN A 452 49.59 -4.55 -10.64
N PRO A 453 50.14 -4.45 -11.87
CA PRO A 453 49.41 -4.85 -13.07
C PRO A 453 49.00 -6.32 -12.99
N ILE A 454 47.72 -6.61 -13.24
CA ILE A 454 47.16 -7.96 -13.15
C ILE A 454 46.51 -8.32 -14.48
N ASN A 455 46.81 -9.52 -14.98
CA ASN A 455 46.34 -10.02 -16.28
C ASN A 455 45.82 -11.47 -16.24
N THR A 456 45.78 -12.11 -15.06
CA THR A 456 45.44 -13.54 -14.91
C THR A 456 44.45 -13.79 -13.77
N SER A 457 44.93 -13.82 -12.53
CA SER A 457 44.06 -14.00 -11.35
C SER A 457 44.74 -13.52 -10.08
N LEU A 458 43.94 -13.15 -9.08
CA LEU A 458 44.40 -12.86 -7.73
C LEU A 458 43.44 -13.47 -6.70
N CYS A 459 43.94 -13.64 -5.47
CA CYS A 459 43.12 -14.00 -4.33
C CYS A 459 42.90 -12.77 -3.45
N TRP A 460 41.66 -12.53 -3.03
CA TRP A 460 41.35 -11.51 -2.04
C TRP A 460 40.84 -12.17 -0.76
N THR A 461 41.50 -11.85 0.35
CA THR A 461 41.21 -12.38 1.69
C THR A 461 40.10 -11.63 2.41
N GLY A 462 39.43 -10.67 1.76
CA GLY A 462 38.33 -9.90 2.34
C GLY A 462 38.79 -8.81 3.30
N ASP A 463 40.05 -8.38 3.22
CA ASP A 463 40.63 -7.28 4.01
C ASP A 463 40.75 -5.98 3.21
N ASP A 464 40.84 -4.86 3.92
CA ASP A 464 41.18 -3.56 3.38
C ASP A 464 42.71 -3.33 3.29
N ASP A 465 43.15 -2.16 2.80
CA ASP A 465 44.59 -1.82 2.74
C ASP A 465 45.28 -1.71 4.11
N LEU A 466 44.51 -1.65 5.20
CA LEU A 466 44.99 -1.65 6.59
C LEU A 466 44.90 -3.03 7.26
N ASN A 467 44.61 -4.09 6.50
CA ASN A 467 44.41 -5.47 6.95
C ASN A 467 43.21 -5.68 7.90
N ARG A 468 42.20 -4.81 7.85
CA ARG A 468 40.93 -4.97 8.59
C ARG A 468 39.95 -5.76 7.75
N GLN A 469 39.22 -6.69 8.37
CA GLN A 469 38.24 -7.52 7.67
C GLN A 469 37.02 -6.71 7.26
N ALA A 470 36.62 -6.85 5.99
CA ALA A 470 35.36 -6.37 5.46
C ALA A 470 34.19 -7.16 6.10
N GLY A 471 33.10 -6.47 6.41
CA GLY A 471 31.87 -7.11 6.89
C GLY A 471 31.15 -7.90 5.79
N SER A 472 30.02 -8.51 6.14
CA SER A 472 29.07 -8.97 5.14
C SER A 472 28.52 -7.80 4.35
N GLY A 473 28.26 -8.01 3.06
CA GLY A 473 27.77 -6.95 2.18
C GLY A 473 28.13 -7.14 0.72
N ILE A 474 27.75 -6.14 -0.07
CA ILE A 474 28.05 -6.05 -1.50
C ILE A 474 29.26 -5.13 -1.68
N TYR A 475 30.21 -5.57 -2.49
CA TYR A 475 31.39 -4.82 -2.88
C TYR A 475 31.55 -4.85 -4.39
N TYR A 476 32.23 -3.88 -4.95
CA TYR A 476 32.52 -3.81 -6.38
C TYR A 476 34.02 -3.80 -6.61
N ILE A 477 34.51 -4.68 -7.48
CA ILE A 477 35.87 -4.61 -7.98
C ILE A 477 35.88 -3.94 -9.34
N VAL A 478 36.75 -2.94 -9.52
CA VAL A 478 36.85 -2.16 -10.75
C VAL A 478 38.29 -2.23 -11.25
N GLY A 479 38.47 -2.71 -12.48
CA GLY A 479 39.74 -2.74 -13.18
C GLY A 479 39.77 -1.72 -14.32
N GLU A 480 40.83 -0.93 -14.43
CA GLU A 480 41.03 0.05 -15.51
C GLU A 480 42.12 -0.43 -16.48
N TYR A 481 41.86 -0.39 -17.79
CA TYR A 481 42.80 -0.80 -18.84
C TYR A 481 42.74 0.13 -20.06
N SER A 482 43.82 0.14 -20.84
CA SER A 482 43.94 0.92 -22.08
C SER A 482 43.87 -0.02 -23.28
N ASP A 483 43.00 0.27 -24.25
CA ASP A 483 43.01 -0.41 -25.54
C ASP A 483 44.05 0.27 -26.46
N THR A 484 44.82 -0.49 -27.23
CA THR A 484 45.97 0.07 -27.98
C THR A 484 45.57 0.86 -29.23
N GLU A 485 44.30 0.87 -29.61
CA GLU A 485 43.81 1.53 -30.85
C GLU A 485 42.99 2.80 -30.60
N GLU A 486 42.48 3.03 -29.39
CA GLU A 486 41.76 4.24 -29.01
C GLU A 486 42.35 4.76 -27.70
N SER A 487 42.69 6.04 -27.64
CA SER A 487 43.23 6.69 -26.43
C SER A 487 42.22 6.83 -25.28
N SER A 488 41.26 5.92 -25.15
CA SER A 488 40.20 5.87 -24.15
C SER A 488 40.52 4.84 -23.05
N VAL A 489 40.35 5.24 -21.79
CA VAL A 489 40.47 4.34 -20.64
C VAL A 489 39.19 3.52 -20.53
N ARG A 490 39.29 2.20 -20.67
CA ARG A 490 38.18 1.27 -20.46
C ARG A 490 38.20 0.72 -19.05
N ARG A 491 37.03 0.33 -18.54
CA ARG A 491 36.87 -0.23 -17.20
C ARG A 491 36.08 -1.54 -17.27
N ALA A 492 36.46 -2.50 -16.43
CA ALA A 492 35.69 -3.72 -16.17
C ALA A 492 35.28 -3.75 -14.70
N VAL A 493 34.07 -4.22 -14.41
CA VAL A 493 33.53 -4.25 -13.04
C VAL A 493 33.06 -5.66 -12.71
N GLY A 494 33.36 -6.13 -11.50
CA GLY A 494 32.82 -7.36 -10.93
C GLY A 494 32.10 -7.06 -9.61
N LYS A 495 30.99 -7.75 -9.35
CA LYS A 495 30.25 -7.67 -8.08
C LYS A 495 30.72 -8.77 -7.14
N ILE A 496 31.10 -8.44 -5.90
CA ILE A 496 31.47 -9.38 -4.85
C ILE A 496 30.38 -9.38 -3.77
N ILE A 497 29.91 -10.55 -3.36
CA ILE A 497 28.92 -10.72 -2.29
C ILE A 497 29.55 -11.52 -1.15
N LEU A 498 29.83 -10.86 -0.03
CA LEU A 498 30.31 -11.48 1.19
C LEU A 498 29.12 -11.76 2.13
N LEU A 499 28.96 -13.01 2.50
CA LEU A 499 27.95 -13.46 3.46
C LEU A 499 28.63 -13.71 4.82
N ASP A 500 27.91 -13.49 5.90
CA ASP A 500 28.35 -13.84 7.27
C ASP A 500 28.50 -15.35 7.49
#